data_AF-A0A367LW50-F1
#
_entry.id   AF-A0A367LW50-F1
#
_cell.length_a   1.000
_cell.length_b   1.000
_cell.length_c   1.000
_cell.angle_alpha   90.00
_cell.angle_beta   90.00
_cell.angle_gamma   90.00
#
_symmetry.space_group_name_H-M   'P 1'
#
loop_
_entity.id
_entity.type
_entity.pdbx_description
1 polymer ?
#
loop_
_entity_poly.entity_id
_entity_poly.type
_entity_poly.pdbx_seq_one_letter_code
_entity_poly.pdbx_strand_id
1 'polypeptide(L)'
;TLLAEVDRDPSARLGHPRWLLKALKQAWPEQLDALCAANNAPPPMTLRVNRRRGERDAYLAELAEAGIEARACDYSRDGIQLAAPRDVRELPGFAEGRVSVQDEAAQLAA
;
A
#
# COMPACT_ATOMS: atom_id res chain seq x y z
N THR A 1 8.37 -34.50 2.24
CA THR A 1 9.07 -33.51 1.40
C THR A 1 9.54 -32.38 2.29
N LEU A 2 10.71 -31.77 2.04
CA LEU A 2 11.25 -30.66 2.85
C LEU A 2 10.24 -29.51 3.08
N LEU A 3 9.36 -29.25 2.10
CA LEU A 3 8.25 -28.29 2.21
C LEU A 3 7.27 -28.61 3.36
N ALA A 4 6.95 -29.89 3.59
CA ALA A 4 6.02 -30.31 4.64
C ALA A 4 6.62 -30.23 6.05
N GLU A 5 7.96 -30.15 6.18
CA GLU A 5 8.63 -29.92 7.47
C GLU A 5 8.68 -28.43 7.82
N VAL A 6 8.84 -27.56 6.82
CA VAL A 6 8.78 -26.10 6.96
C VAL A 6 7.38 -25.64 7.36
N ASP A 7 6.33 -26.24 6.80
CA ASP A 7 4.92 -25.92 7.13
C ASP A 7 4.52 -26.22 8.58
N ARG A 8 5.32 -27.02 9.32
CA ARG A 8 5.08 -27.32 10.74
C ARG A 8 5.48 -26.17 11.67
N ASP A 9 6.33 -25.25 11.22
CA ASP A 9 6.65 -24.04 11.99
C ASP A 9 5.73 -22.89 11.53
N PRO A 10 4.81 -22.40 12.39
CA PRO A 10 3.96 -21.26 12.06
C PRO A 10 4.76 -20.02 11.64
N SER A 11 5.99 -19.87 12.16
CA SER A 11 6.89 -18.77 11.80
C SER A 11 7.30 -18.82 10.33
N ALA A 12 7.61 -20.02 9.83
CA ALA A 12 8.01 -20.22 8.44
C ALA A 12 6.80 -20.19 7.50
N ARG A 13 5.67 -20.79 7.93
CA ARG A 13 4.43 -20.80 7.16
C ARG A 13 3.83 -19.41 6.95
N LEU A 14 3.82 -18.58 8.00
CA LEU A 14 3.23 -17.24 7.95
C LEU A 14 4.26 -16.17 7.58
N GLY A 15 5.56 -16.48 7.47
CA GLY A 15 6.60 -15.51 7.11
C GLY A 15 6.90 -14.45 8.18
N HIS A 16 6.57 -14.73 9.45
CA HIS A 16 6.73 -13.78 10.56
C HIS A 16 7.54 -14.43 11.70
N PRO A 17 8.44 -13.70 12.38
CA PRO A 17 9.17 -14.26 13.52
C PRO A 17 8.23 -14.62 14.68
N ARG A 18 8.55 -15.67 15.44
CA ARG A 18 7.69 -16.21 16.53
C ARG A 18 7.25 -15.15 17.55
N TRP A 19 8.11 -14.19 17.88
CA TRP A 19 7.77 -13.13 18.84
C TRP A 19 6.66 -12.22 18.30
N LEU A 20 6.68 -11.92 17.00
CA LEU A 20 5.68 -11.07 16.36
C LEU A 20 4.36 -11.83 16.21
N LEU A 21 4.39 -13.09 15.78
CA LEU A 21 3.18 -13.92 15.73
C LEU A 21 2.51 -14.03 17.09
N LYS A 22 3.29 -14.17 18.18
CA LYS A 22 2.74 -14.18 19.53
C LYS A 22 2.05 -12.86 19.87
N ALA A 23 2.68 -11.73 19.57
CA ALA A 23 2.11 -10.40 19.83
C ALA A 23 0.83 -10.15 18.99
N LEU A 24 0.87 -10.45 17.69
CA LEU A 24 -0.27 -10.30 16.79
C LEU A 24 -1.44 -11.20 17.22
N LYS A 25 -1.17 -12.45 17.60
CA LYS A 25 -2.21 -13.37 18.08
C LYS A 25 -2.83 -12.89 19.40
N GLN A 26 -2.06 -12.24 20.26
CA GLN A 26 -2.58 -11.69 21.51
C GLN A 26 -3.47 -10.46 21.29
N ALA A 27 -3.13 -9.61 20.32
CA ALA A 27 -3.87 -8.39 20.02
C ALA A 27 -5.09 -8.64 19.10
N TRP A 28 -4.97 -9.52 18.11
CA TRP A 28 -5.95 -9.78 17.07
C TRP A 28 -6.07 -11.29 16.75
N PRO A 29 -6.57 -12.10 17.70
CA PRO A 29 -6.60 -13.56 17.54
C PRO A 29 -7.44 -14.01 16.34
N GLU A 30 -8.56 -13.35 16.05
CA GLU A 30 -9.45 -13.70 14.94
C GLU A 30 -8.93 -13.22 13.58
N GLN A 31 -8.09 -12.17 13.54
CA GLN A 31 -7.57 -11.58 12.30
C GLN A 31 -6.12 -11.99 11.98
N LEU A 32 -5.50 -12.83 12.81
CA LEU A 32 -4.08 -13.18 12.69
C LEU A 32 -3.70 -13.62 11.27
N ASP A 33 -4.44 -14.56 10.70
CA ASP A 33 -4.12 -15.10 9.36
C ASP A 33 -4.30 -14.04 8.27
N ALA A 34 -5.35 -13.22 8.36
CA ALA A 34 -5.59 -12.14 7.41
C ALA A 34 -4.51 -11.05 7.49
N LEU A 35 -4.06 -10.69 8.70
CA LEU A 35 -3.01 -9.71 8.93
C LEU A 35 -1.66 -10.22 8.41
N CYS A 36 -1.31 -11.47 8.69
CA CYS A 36 -0.09 -12.07 8.16
C CYS A 36 -0.12 -12.16 6.63
N ALA A 37 -1.27 -12.52 6.04
CA ALA A 37 -1.44 -12.53 4.60
C ALA A 37 -1.27 -11.12 3.98
N ALA A 38 -1.88 -10.09 4.59
CA ALA A 38 -1.74 -8.71 4.15
C ALA A 38 -0.30 -8.18 4.25
N ASN A 39 0.40 -8.49 5.36
CA ASN A 39 1.80 -8.10 5.55
C ASN A 39 2.75 -8.73 4.53
N ASN A 40 2.42 -9.93 4.04
CA ASN A 40 3.21 -10.64 3.04
C ASN A 40 2.86 -10.24 1.60
N ALA A 41 1.76 -9.52 1.39
CA ALA A 41 1.36 -9.07 0.08
C ALA A 41 2.29 -7.92 -0.38
N PRO A 42 2.55 -7.79 -1.70
CA PRO A 42 3.24 -6.61 -2.23
C PRO A 42 2.50 -5.33 -1.81
N PRO A 43 3.21 -4.32 -1.28
CA PRO A 43 2.56 -3.10 -0.83
C PRO A 43 2.01 -2.31 -2.04
N PRO A 44 0.84 -1.68 -1.90
CA PRO A 44 0.33 -0.80 -2.94
C PRO A 44 1.18 0.47 -3.06
N MET A 45 1.24 1.05 -4.25
CA MET A 45 1.85 2.36 -4.45
C MET A 45 0.79 3.45 -4.33
N THR A 46 0.83 4.18 -3.20
CA THR A 46 -0.09 5.26 -2.90
C THR A 46 0.59 6.62 -3.10
N LEU A 47 -0.14 7.52 -3.73
CA LEU A 47 0.24 8.89 -4.05
C LEU A 47 -0.57 9.87 -3.22
N ARG A 48 0.01 11.02 -2.89
CA ARG A 48 -0.70 12.18 -2.35
C ARG A 48 -0.63 13.34 -3.32
N VAL A 49 -1.78 13.83 -3.77
CA VAL A 49 -1.87 15.01 -4.62
C VAL A 49 -1.60 16.27 -3.80
N ASN A 50 -0.79 17.17 -4.35
CA ASN A 50 -0.53 18.47 -3.74
C ASN A 50 -1.68 19.43 -4.06
N ARG A 51 -2.60 19.63 -3.11
CA ARG A 51 -3.74 20.56 -3.22
C ARG A 51 -3.38 21.99 -3.57
N ARG A 52 -2.13 22.44 -3.34
CA ARG A 52 -1.68 23.78 -3.76
C ARG A 52 -1.42 23.87 -5.27
N ARG A 53 -1.41 22.73 -5.98
CA ARG A 53 -1.08 22.62 -7.40
C ARG A 53 -2.14 21.89 -8.23
N GLY A 54 -3.23 21.43 -7.61
CA GLY A 54 -4.34 20.78 -8.31
C GLY A 54 -5.20 19.92 -7.39
N GLU A 55 -6.28 19.40 -7.96
CA GLU A 55 -7.27 18.57 -7.27
C GLU A 55 -7.05 17.08 -7.59
N ARG A 56 -7.44 16.19 -6.66
CA ARG A 56 -7.26 14.73 -6.81
C ARG A 56 -7.90 14.20 -8.09
N ASP A 57 -9.15 14.58 -8.33
CA ASP A 57 -9.93 14.01 -9.45
C ASP A 57 -9.41 14.50 -10.81
N ALA A 58 -8.86 15.72 -10.86
CA ALA A 58 -8.16 16.22 -12.04
C ALA A 58 -6.86 15.43 -12.31
N TYR A 59 -6.12 15.09 -11.25
CA TYR A 59 -4.92 14.27 -11.38
C TYR A 59 -5.24 12.82 -11.77
N LEU A 60 -6.34 12.25 -11.30
CA LEU A 60 -6.84 10.94 -11.75
C LEU A 60 -7.14 10.93 -13.26
N ALA A 61 -7.75 12.00 -13.78
CA ALA A 61 -7.98 12.13 -15.22
C ALA A 61 -6.66 12.18 -16.00
N GLU A 62 -5.67 12.93 -15.52
CA GLU A 62 -4.33 13.02 -16.14
C GLU A 62 -3.60 11.66 -16.13
N LEU A 63 -3.71 10.89 -15.04
CA LEU A 63 -3.18 9.52 -14.99
C LEU A 63 -3.86 8.61 -16.03
N ALA A 64 -5.18 8.71 -16.18
CA ALA A 64 -5.92 7.94 -17.18
C ALA A 64 -5.52 8.32 -18.62
N GLU A 65 -5.32 9.60 -18.90
CA GLU A 65 -4.81 10.09 -20.19
C GLU A 65 -3.39 9.58 -20.49
N ALA A 66 -2.57 9.44 -19.46
CA ALA A 66 -1.23 8.84 -19.55
C ALA A 66 -1.23 7.30 -19.60
N GLY A 67 -2.40 6.64 -19.59
CA GLY A 67 -2.52 5.18 -19.58
C GLY A 67 -2.12 4.53 -18.25
N ILE A 68 -2.17 5.29 -17.15
CA ILE A 68 -1.85 4.83 -15.81
C ILE A 68 -3.16 4.59 -15.05
N GLU A 69 -3.50 3.32 -14.87
CA GLU A 69 -4.67 2.93 -14.08
C GLU A 69 -4.45 3.24 -12.60
N ALA A 70 -5.40 3.97 -12.02
CA ALA A 70 -5.38 4.37 -10.62
C ALA A 70 -6.81 4.61 -10.11
N ARG A 71 -6.98 4.55 -8.79
CA ARG A 71 -8.25 4.85 -8.11
C ARG A 71 -8.03 5.84 -6.98
N ALA A 72 -9.09 6.56 -6.60
CA ALA A 72 -9.09 7.32 -5.36
C ALA A 72 -8.91 6.38 -4.16
N CYS A 73 -8.17 6.84 -3.16
CA CYS A 73 -8.11 6.22 -1.85
C CYS A 73 -9.46 6.32 -1.12
N ASP A 74 -9.72 5.38 -0.20
CA ASP A 74 -11.04 5.21 0.42
C ASP A 74 -11.29 6.24 1.55
N TYR A 75 -10.23 6.70 2.21
CA TYR A 75 -10.26 7.61 3.34
C TYR A 75 -9.55 8.93 3.07
N SER A 76 -8.39 8.90 2.39
CA SER A 76 -7.66 10.14 2.09
C SER A 76 -8.32 10.91 0.96
N ARG A 77 -8.75 12.14 1.26
CA ARG A 77 -9.26 13.08 0.25
C ARG A 77 -8.25 13.41 -0.86
N ASP A 78 -6.96 13.27 -0.58
CA ASP A 78 -5.85 13.64 -1.47
C ASP A 78 -5.13 12.41 -2.02
N GLY A 79 -5.55 11.22 -1.58
CA GLY A 79 -4.90 9.95 -1.87
C GLY A 79 -5.36 9.33 -3.17
N ILE A 80 -4.40 8.77 -3.90
CA ILE A 80 -4.62 7.97 -5.11
C ILE A 80 -3.80 6.69 -4.98
N GLN A 81 -4.40 5.54 -5.25
CA GLN A 81 -3.71 4.26 -5.31
C GLN A 81 -3.55 3.83 -6.77
N LEU A 82 -2.31 3.56 -7.18
CA LEU A 82 -2.03 3.02 -8.51
C LEU A 82 -2.42 1.53 -8.58
N ALA A 83 -2.91 1.07 -9.74
CA ALA A 83 -3.19 -0.35 -9.97
C ALA A 83 -1.91 -1.19 -9.97
N ALA A 84 -0.80 -0.61 -10.45
CA ALA A 84 0.54 -1.20 -10.40
C ALA A 84 1.58 -0.14 -10.01
N PRO A 85 2.58 -0.48 -9.19
CA PRO A 85 3.70 0.42 -8.90
C PRO A 85 4.44 0.83 -10.17
N ARG A 86 4.88 2.09 -10.24
CA ARG A 86 5.63 2.65 -11.36
C ARG A 86 6.84 3.45 -10.89
N ASP A 87 7.76 3.72 -11.81
CA ASP A 87 8.84 4.66 -11.56
C ASP A 87 8.24 6.06 -11.36
N VAL A 88 8.66 6.77 -10.31
CA VAL A 88 8.15 8.11 -10.01
C VAL A 88 8.40 9.12 -11.13
N ARG A 89 9.40 8.87 -11.99
CA ARG A 89 9.71 9.70 -13.16
C ARG A 89 8.68 9.55 -14.28
N GLU A 90 7.90 8.47 -14.28
CA GLU A 90 6.79 8.27 -15.22
C GLU A 90 5.50 8.97 -14.77
N LEU A 91 5.45 9.43 -13.52
CA LEU A 91 4.26 10.10 -12.98
C LEU A 91 4.22 11.57 -13.44
N PRO A 92 3.13 12.00 -14.11
CA PRO A 92 3.00 13.37 -14.57
C PRO A 92 3.17 14.36 -13.41
N GLY A 93 4.04 15.36 -13.57
CA GLY A 93 4.16 16.42 -12.56
C GLY A 93 4.92 16.05 -11.27
N PHE A 94 5.54 14.87 -11.18
CA PHE A 94 6.22 14.42 -9.95
C PHE A 94 7.41 15.33 -9.59
N ALA A 95 8.28 15.63 -10.55
CA ALA A 95 9.45 16.50 -10.34
C ALA A 95 9.05 17.94 -9.99
N GLU A 96 7.87 18.37 -10.43
CA GLU A 96 7.27 19.68 -10.16
C GLU A 96 6.54 19.73 -8.80
N GLY A 97 6.52 18.61 -8.06
CA GLY A 97 5.89 18.50 -6.76
C GLY A 97 4.37 18.55 -6.81
N ARG A 98 3.75 18.15 -7.92
CA ARG A 98 2.28 18.02 -8.03
C ARG A 98 1.75 16.82 -7.26
N VAL A 99 2.61 15.83 -7.03
CA VAL A 99 2.30 14.60 -6.31
C VAL A 99 3.53 14.12 -5.54
N SER A 100 3.34 13.32 -4.48
CA SER A 100 4.41 12.60 -3.79
C SER A 100 3.97 11.16 -3.48
N VAL A 101 4.93 10.24 -3.33
CA VAL A 101 4.62 8.87 -2.84
C VAL A 101 4.41 8.93 -1.32
N GLN A 102 3.23 8.53 -0.86
CA GLN A 102 2.90 8.47 0.57
C GLN A 102 1.75 7.49 0.80
N ASP A 103 1.92 6.56 1.76
CA ASP A 103 0.86 5.64 2.19
C ASP A 103 -0.39 6.40 2.67
N GLU A 104 -1.57 5.84 2.41
CA GLU A 104 -2.85 6.48 2.74
C GLU A 104 -2.98 6.81 4.23
N ALA A 105 -2.63 5.87 5.12
CA ALA A 105 -2.77 6.07 6.55
C ALA A 105 -1.88 7.21 7.04
N ALA A 106 -0.68 7.37 6.44
CA ALA A 106 0.22 8.48 6.75
C ALA A 106 -0.32 9.84 6.29
N GLN A 107 -1.24 9.89 5.31
CA GLN A 107 -1.88 11.14 4.88
C GLN A 107 -2.94 11.61 5.87
N LEU A 108 -3.58 10.69 6.61
CA LEU A 108 -4.64 11.01 7.58
C LEU A 108 -4.12 11.64 8.87
N ALA A 109 -2.82 11.51 9.15
CA ALA A 109 -2.19 12.08 10.34
C ALA A 109 -1.78 13.56 10.18
N ALA A 110 -2.00 14.15 9.00
CA ALA A 110 -1.48 15.45 8.59
C ALA A 110 -2.46 16.62 8.78
#